data_AF-A0A849J2T8-F1
#
_entry.id   AF-A0A849J2T8-F1
#
_cell.length_a   1.000
_cell.length_b   1.000
_cell.length_c   1.000
_cell.angle_alpha   90.00
_cell.angle_beta   90.00
_cell.angle_gamma   90.00
#
_symmetry.space_group_name_H-M   'P 1'
#
loop_
_entity.id
_entity.type
_entity.pdbx_description
1 polymer ?
#
loop_
_entity_poly.entity_id
_entity_poly.type
_entity_poly.pdbx_seq_one_letter_code
_entity_poly.pdbx_strand_id
1 'polypeptide(L)' 'NNVLCFPGIFRGALDAGAMSITETMKLAAATAIANAVGEDELSPSYVVPSVFNKSVAQMVAQSVAEAARHDGVIRHAPKS' A
#
# COMPACT_ATOMS: atom_id res chain seq x y z
N ASN A 1 -5.99 -3.81 14.83
CA ASN A 1 -6.00 -5.14 14.21
C ASN A 1 -5.21 -5.04 12.90
N ASN A 2 -4.01 -5.61 12.86
CA ASN A 2 -3.02 -5.37 11.81
C ASN A 2 -3.23 -6.22 10.55
N VAL A 3 -4.19 -7.15 10.54
CA VAL A 3 -4.49 -8.05 9.40
C VAL A 3 -4.92 -7.33 8.11
N LEU A 4 -5.28 -6.05 8.19
CA LEU A 4 -5.98 -5.32 7.13
C LEU A 4 -5.05 -4.66 6.06
N CYS A 5 -3.75 -4.51 6.33
CA CYS A 5 -2.82 -3.83 5.43
C CYS A 5 -1.77 -4.76 4.78
N PHE A 6 -1.77 -6.04 5.18
CA PHE A 6 -0.68 -6.96 4.89
C PHE A 6 -0.54 -7.31 3.40
N PRO A 7 -1.61 -7.59 2.62
CA PRO A 7 -1.40 -8.01 1.22
C PRO A 7 -0.80 -6.88 0.36
N GLY A 8 -1.36 -5.67 0.46
CA GLY A 8 -0.98 -4.53 -0.39
C GLY A 8 0.39 -3.95 -0.04
N ILE A 9 0.65 -3.69 1.25
CA ILE A 9 1.94 -3.09 1.67
C ILE A 9 3.10 -4.02 1.34
N PHE A 10 3.01 -5.31 1.68
CA PHE A 10 4.11 -6.23 1.40
C PHE A 10 4.28 -6.46 -0.09
N ARG A 11 3.18 -6.53 -0.85
CA ARG A 11 3.26 -6.66 -2.30
C ARG A 11 3.93 -5.44 -2.93
N GLY A 12 3.52 -4.22 -2.56
CA GLY A 12 4.12 -2.99 -3.09
C GLY A 12 5.59 -2.85 -2.71
N ALA A 13 5.95 -3.17 -1.47
CA ALA A 13 7.33 -3.18 -1.01
C ALA A 13 8.18 -4.20 -1.79
N LEU A 14 7.66 -5.41 -1.99
CA LEU A 14 8.34 -6.47 -2.74
C LEU A 14 8.51 -6.10 -4.22
N ASP A 15 7.44 -5.60 -4.85
CA ASP A 15 7.44 -5.20 -6.26
C ASP A 15 8.41 -4.03 -6.54
N ALA A 16 8.60 -3.13 -5.56
CA ALA A 16 9.58 -2.06 -5.63
C ALA A 16 11.01 -2.50 -5.25
N GLY A 17 11.19 -3.70 -4.70
CA GLY A 17 12.47 -4.14 -4.14
C GLY A 17 12.89 -3.32 -2.92
N ALA A 18 11.93 -2.84 -2.12
CA ALA A 18 12.18 -2.09 -0.89
C ALA A 18 12.94 -2.94 0.14
N MET A 19 13.96 -2.36 0.76
CA MET A 19 14.75 -3.02 1.81
C MET A 19 14.22 -2.74 3.21
N SER A 20 13.30 -1.79 3.35
CA SER A 20 12.63 -1.44 4.60
C SER A 20 11.21 -0.94 4.32
N ILE A 21 10.35 -0.99 5.34
CA ILE A 21 9.03 -0.36 5.30
C ILE A 21 9.14 0.97 6.04
N THR A 22 8.89 2.08 5.33
CA THR A 22 8.97 3.43 5.89
C THR A 22 7.62 3.92 6.40
N GLU A 23 7.61 5.02 7.16
CA GLU A 23 6.37 5.70 7.53
C GLU A 23 5.65 6.27 6.31
N THR A 24 6.37 6.78 5.30
CA THR A 24 5.79 7.24 4.04
C THR A 24 5.01 6.13 3.34
N MET A 25 5.54 4.91 3.31
CA MET A 25 4.85 3.74 2.74
C MET A 25 3.56 3.40 3.51
N LYS A 26 3.56 3.53 4.84
CA LYS A 26 2.35 3.31 5.67
C LYS A 26 1.29 4.38 5.41
N LEU A 27 1.71 5.65 5.32
CA LEU A 27 0.82 6.76 4.98
C LEU A 27 0.25 6.58 3.57
N ALA A 28 1.07 6.25 2.59
CA ALA A 28 0.63 5.97 1.21
C ALA A 28 -0.39 4.83 1.15
N ALA A 29 -0.19 3.77 1.93
CA ALA A 29 -1.15 2.68 2.03
C ALA A 29 -2.47 3.14 2.67
N ALA A 30 -2.42 3.91 3.76
CA ALA A 30 -3.62 4.44 4.41
C ALA A 30 -4.41 5.36 3.47
N THR A 31 -3.73 6.26 2.75
CA THR A 31 -4.36 7.14 1.75
C THR A 31 -4.96 6.34 0.60
N ALA A 32 -4.26 5.30 0.10
CA ALA A 32 -4.78 4.44 -0.95
C ALA A 32 -6.04 3.66 -0.51
N ILE A 33 -6.09 3.17 0.73
CA ILE A 33 -7.28 2.53 1.30
C ILE A 33 -8.43 3.54 1.40
N ALA A 34 -8.16 4.75 1.90
CA ALA A 34 -9.17 5.79 2.05
C ALA A 34 -9.77 6.20 0.70
N ASN A 35 -8.93 6.37 -0.33
CA ASN A 35 -9.38 6.72 -1.68
C ASN A 35 -10.07 5.57 -2.42
N ALA A 36 -9.88 4.33 -1.98
CA ALA A 36 -10.50 3.16 -2.59
C ALA A 36 -11.95 2.95 -2.15
N VAL A 37 -12.37 3.56 -1.05
CA VAL A 37 -13.77 3.58 -0.60
C VAL A 37 -14.44 4.76 -1.29
N GLY A 38 -15.41 4.48 -2.17
CA GLY A 38 -16.15 5.55 -2.83
C GLY A 38 -17.01 6.35 -1.86
N GLU A 39 -17.27 7.61 -2.23
CA GLU A 39 -18.42 8.46 -1.85
C GLU A 39 -19.58 7.71 -1.18
N ASP A 40 -20.09 6.77 -1.99
CA ASP A 40 -21.36 6.08 -1.82
C ASP A 40 -21.24 4.80 -0.97
N GLU A 41 -20.02 4.34 -0.68
CA GLU A 41 -19.73 3.17 0.15
C GLU A 41 -19.36 3.54 1.59
N LEU A 42 -19.20 4.84 1.88
CA LEU A 42 -19.00 5.38 3.22
C LEU A 42 -20.26 5.21 4.08
N SER A 43 -20.38 4.04 4.71
CA SER A 43 -21.33 3.84 5.81
C SER A 43 -20.61 3.70 7.14
N PRO A 44 -21.25 4.00 8.27
CA PRO A 44 -20.72 3.73 9.61
C PRO A 44 -20.33 2.26 9.83
N SER A 45 -20.82 1.36 8.98
CA SER A 45 -20.55 -0.08 8.99
C SER A 45 -19.47 -0.51 7.99
N TYR A 46 -18.95 0.41 7.16
CA TYR A 46 -18.01 0.16 6.07
C TYR A 46 -16.77 1.09 6.14
N VAL A 47 -16.12 1.10 7.30
CA VAL A 47 -14.94 1.94 7.55
C VAL A 47 -13.67 1.37 6.91
N VAL A 48 -13.61 0.06 6.65
CA VAL A 48 -12.48 -0.61 6.01
C VAL A 48 -13.02 -1.52 4.90
N PRO A 49 -12.63 -1.32 3.63
CA PRO A 49 -13.08 -2.17 2.54
C PRO A 49 -12.62 -3.62 2.78
N SER A 50 -13.40 -4.57 2.27
CA SER A 50 -13.06 -5.99 2.40
C SER A 50 -11.63 -6.26 1.90
N VAL A 51 -10.80 -6.89 2.73
CA VAL A 51 -9.39 -7.25 2.42
C VAL A 51 -9.24 -8.18 1.23
N PHE A 52 -10.35 -8.76 0.76
CA PHE A 52 -10.43 -9.61 -0.41
C PHE A 52 -10.72 -8.83 -1.70
N ASN A 53 -10.94 -7.52 -1.61
CA ASN A 53 -11.08 -6.68 -2.79
C ASN A 53 -9.71 -6.54 -3.47
N LYS A 54 -9.52 -7.31 -4.53
CA LYS A 54 -8.28 -7.34 -5.32
C LYS A 54 -7.92 -5.98 -5.89
N SER A 55 -8.91 -5.13 -6.18
CA SER A 55 -8.69 -3.78 -6.70
C SER A 55 -8.06 -2.88 -5.62
N VAL A 56 -8.54 -2.96 -4.37
CA VAL A 56 -7.94 -2.24 -3.23
C VAL A 56 -6.51 -2.71 -3.00
N ALA A 57 -6.28 -4.03 -3.00
CA ALA A 57 -4.95 -4.58 -2.81
C ALA A 57 -3.95 -4.13 -3.89
N GLN A 58 -4.40 -4.03 -5.15
CA GLN A 58 -3.58 -3.50 -6.25
C GLN A 58 -3.28 -2.01 -6.09
N MET A 59 -4.28 -1.19 -5.76
CA MET A 59 -4.07 0.25 -5.53
C MET A 59 -3.08 0.50 -4.39
N VAL A 60 -3.24 -0.19 -3.26
CA VAL A 60 -2.31 -0.09 -2.12
C VAL A 60 -0.90 -0.50 -2.53
N ALA A 61 -0.76 -1.62 -3.25
CA ALA A 61 0.56 -2.08 -3.72
C ALA A 61 1.25 -1.05 -4.63
N GLN A 62 0.51 -0.42 -5.55
CA GLN A 62 1.04 0.61 -6.43
C GLN A 62 1.49 1.85 -5.64
N SER A 63 0.65 2.37 -4.74
CA SER A 63 1.00 3.54 -3.92
C SER A 63 2.20 3.28 -3.01
N VAL A 64 2.29 2.09 -2.44
CA VAL A 64 3.42 1.69 -1.59
C VAL A 64 4.71 1.53 -2.40
N ALA A 65 4.63 0.95 -3.60
CA ALA A 65 5.78 0.82 -4.48
C ALA A 65 6.34 2.19 -4.88
N GLU A 66 5.46 3.16 -5.14
CA GLU A 66 5.87 4.52 -5.47
C GLU A 66 6.51 5.24 -4.27
N ALA A 67 5.91 5.12 -3.08
CA ALA A 67 6.50 5.65 -1.86
C ALA A 67 7.89 5.05 -1.56
N ALA A 68 8.07 3.74 -1.78
CA ALA A 68 9.37 3.09 -1.60
C ALA A 68 10.44 3.63 -2.55
N ARG A 69 10.09 3.89 -3.82
CA ARG A 69 10.99 4.52 -4.80
C ARG A 69 11.35 5.95 -4.40
N HIS A 70 10.35 6.73 -4.00
CA HIS A 70 10.52 8.11 -3.56
C HIS A 70 11.45 8.20 -2.34
N ASP A 71 11.29 7.30 -1.37
CA ASP A 71 12.12 7.25 -0.17
C ASP A 71 13.54 6.71 -0.44
N GLY A 72 13.82 6.22 -1.65
CA GLY A 72 15.13 5.70 -2.02
C GLY A 72 15.50 4.39 -1.30
N VAL A 73 14.54 3.71 -0.68
CA VAL A 73 14.77 2.46 0.07
C VAL A 73 14.77 1.22 -0.81
N ILE A 74 14.72 1.40 -2.15
CA ILE A 74 14.74 0.30 -3.12
C ILE A 74 16.16 -0.22 -3.34
N ARG A 75 16.28 -1.51 -3.62
CA ARG A 75 17.56 -2.12 -3.95
C ARG A 75 18.13 -1.52 -5.24
N HIS A 76 19.28 -0.86 -5.14
CA HIS A 76 20.02 -0.44 -6.32
C HIS A 76 20.60 -1.66 -7.04
N ALA A 77 20.54 -1.67 -8.38
CA ALA A 77 21.27 -2.65 -9.17
C ALA A 77 22.77 -2.58 -8.82
N PRO A 78 23.47 -3.72 -8.70
CA PRO A 78 24.90 -3.71 -8.44
C PRO A 78 25.59 -2.86 -9.52
N LYS A 79 26.42 -1.90 -9.09
CA LYS A 79 27.29 -1.17 -10.02
C LYS A 79 28.27 -2.20 -10.61
N SER A 80 28.11 -2.46 -11.91
CA SER A 80 29.04 -3.24 -12.75
C SER A 80 30.40 -2.56 -12.82
#